data_AF-A0A1S7U763-F1
#
_entry.id   AF-A0A1S7U763-F1
#
_cell.length_a   1.000
_cell.length_b   1.000
_cell.length_c   1.000
_cell.angle_alpha   90.00
_cell.angle_beta   90.00
_cell.angle_gamma   90.00
#
_symmetry.space_group_name_H-M   'P 1'
#
loop_
_entity.id
_entity.type
_entity.pdbx_description
1 polymer ?
#
loop_
_entity_poly.entity_id
_entity_poly.type
_entity_poly.pdbx_seq_one_letter_code
_entity_poly.pdbx_strand_id
1 'polypeptide(L)'
;MPVKLHKHDDEPRFRYVISGDLAPNGVEYGTGDWVTVPVGVEYDVSTIGGYATIAGYGMSCECSAPRETNVSTSLKRAPFDRING
;
A
#
# COMPACT_ATOMS: atom_id res chain seq x y z
N MET A 1 -2.92 1.48 -12.44
CA MET A 1 -3.21 2.91 -12.70
C MET A 1 -2.34 3.75 -11.77
N PRO A 2 -1.72 4.84 -12.24
CA PRO A 2 -0.89 5.68 -11.41
C PRO A 2 -1.71 6.35 -10.30
N VAL A 3 -1.13 6.47 -9.11
CA VAL A 3 -1.71 7.30 -8.03
C VAL A 3 -1.21 8.72 -8.26
N LYS A 4 -2.14 9.66 -8.44
CA LYS A 4 -1.82 11.07 -8.68
C LYS A 4 -1.05 11.67 -7.50
N LEU A 5 -0.35 12.77 -7.76
CA LEU A 5 0.35 13.56 -6.75
C LEU A 5 -0.55 13.85 -5.55
N HIS A 6 -0.09 13.51 -4.34
CA HIS A 6 -0.79 13.73 -3.08
C HIS A 6 0.21 13.73 -1.92
N LYS A 7 -0.26 14.08 -0.72
CA LYS A 7 0.51 14.01 0.53
C LYS A 7 -0.33 13.38 1.65
N HIS A 8 0.33 12.94 2.71
CA HIS A 8 -0.31 12.47 3.94
C HIS A 8 0.03 13.43 5.07
N ASP A 9 -0.98 14.09 5.65
CA ASP A 9 -0.80 15.10 6.69
C ASP A 9 -0.94 14.52 8.11
N ASP A 10 -1.41 13.28 8.24
CA ASP A 10 -1.76 12.61 9.47
C ASP A 10 -0.67 11.64 9.94
N GLU A 11 -0.23 10.72 9.07
CA GLU A 11 0.70 9.65 9.42
C GLU A 11 1.61 9.27 8.22
N PRO A 12 2.82 8.77 8.48
CA PRO A 12 3.71 8.31 7.41
C PRO A 12 3.12 7.07 6.73
N ARG A 13 3.44 6.89 5.44
CA ARG A 13 3.09 5.65 4.73
C ARG A 13 4.27 4.70 4.74
N PHE A 14 3.97 3.47 5.15
CA PHE A 14 4.93 2.38 5.15
C PHE A 14 4.43 1.26 4.26
N ARG A 15 5.30 0.79 3.38
CA ARG A 15 5.02 -0.29 2.43
C ARG A 15 6.18 -1.26 2.39
N TYR A 16 5.86 -2.54 2.32
CA TYR A 16 6.79 -3.60 1.95
C TYR A 16 6.37 -4.17 0.61
N VAL A 17 7.23 -4.16 -0.40
CA VAL A 17 6.89 -4.66 -1.73
C VAL A 17 7.02 -6.18 -1.74
N ILE A 18 5.90 -6.87 -2.00
CA ILE A 18 5.86 -8.34 -2.04
C ILE A 18 5.86 -8.91 -3.45
N SER A 19 5.54 -8.08 -4.46
CA SER A 19 5.65 -8.44 -5.88
C SER A 19 5.59 -7.19 -6.76
N GLY A 20 6.23 -7.23 -7.93
CA GLY A 20 6.14 -6.18 -8.95
C GLY A 20 7.05 -4.98 -8.67
N ASP A 21 6.68 -3.82 -9.23
CA ASP A 21 7.47 -2.58 -9.19
C ASP A 21 6.66 -1.38 -8.66
N LEU A 22 7.23 -0.65 -7.70
CA LEU A 22 6.64 0.54 -7.11
C LEU A 22 7.60 1.72 -7.32
N ALA A 23 7.14 2.78 -7.97
CA ALA A 23 7.98 3.95 -8.24
C ALA A 23 7.38 5.27 -7.70
N PRO A 24 7.62 5.61 -6.42
CA PRO A 24 7.27 6.92 -5.87
C PRO A 24 8.24 7.98 -6.38
N ASN A 25 7.73 9.07 -6.97
CA ASN A 25 8.54 10.16 -7.55
C ASN A 25 9.62 9.64 -8.53
N GLY A 26 9.31 8.56 -9.26
CA GLY A 26 10.22 7.92 -10.22
C GLY A 26 11.37 7.11 -9.61
N VAL A 27 11.45 6.97 -8.29
CA VAL A 27 12.46 6.11 -7.64
C VAL A 27 11.94 4.68 -7.59
N GLU A 28 12.58 3.75 -8.29
CA GLU A 28 12.11 2.38 -8.39
C GLU A 28 12.44 1.55 -7.14
N TYR A 29 11.43 0.83 -6.65
CA TYR A 29 11.53 -0.17 -5.59
C TYR A 29 10.96 -1.51 -6.07
N GLY A 30 11.66 -2.58 -5.75
CA GLY A 30 11.33 -3.94 -6.16
C GLY A 30 10.91 -4.83 -4.99
N THR A 31 10.62 -6.09 -5.31
CA THR A 31 10.23 -7.09 -4.31
C THR A 31 11.29 -7.26 -3.23
N GLY A 32 10.89 -7.15 -1.97
CA GLY A 32 11.79 -7.19 -0.80
C GLY A 32 12.17 -5.81 -0.25
N ASP A 33 11.85 -4.74 -0.96
CA ASP A 33 12.18 -3.39 -0.50
C ASP A 33 11.12 -2.83 0.45
N TRP A 34 11.61 -2.02 1.39
CA TRP A 34 10.79 -1.18 2.26
C TRP A 34 10.71 0.23 1.72
N VAL A 35 9.51 0.79 1.69
CA VAL A 35 9.25 2.16 1.26
C VAL A 35 8.57 2.94 2.38
N THR A 36 9.18 4.05 2.77
CA THR A 36 8.63 5.01 3.73
C THR A 36 8.38 6.35 3.04
N VAL A 37 7.15 6.85 3.12
CA VAL A 37 6.81 8.24 2.75
C VAL A 37 6.56 9.03 4.03
N PRO A 38 7.38 10.04 4.34
CA PRO A 38 7.17 10.89 5.51
C PRO A 38 5.89 11.72 5.42
N VAL A 39 5.40 12.16 6.58
CA VAL A 39 4.28 13.10 6.67
C VAL A 39 4.62 14.42 5.97
N GLY A 40 3.64 15.00 5.27
CA GLY A 40 3.75 16.29 4.61
C GLY A 40 4.55 16.30 3.30
N VAL A 41 5.07 15.14 2.88
CA VAL A 41 5.80 15.02 1.60
C VAL A 41 4.83 14.73 0.47
N GLU A 42 4.83 15.59 -0.54
CA GLU A 42 4.11 15.35 -1.80
C GLU A 42 4.81 14.29 -2.63
N TYR A 43 4.03 13.33 -3.12
CA TYR A 43 4.53 12.27 -3.98
C TYR A 43 3.45 11.72 -4.92
N ASP A 44 3.87 11.25 -6.09
CA ASP A 44 3.07 10.41 -6.96
C ASP A 44 3.51 8.94 -6.86
N VAL A 45 2.72 8.04 -7.42
CA VAL A 45 3.12 6.64 -7.58
C VAL A 45 2.88 6.19 -9.01
N SER A 46 3.94 5.71 -9.64
CA SER A 46 3.89 5.03 -10.93
C SER A 46 4.33 3.56 -10.80
N THR A 47 4.01 2.77 -11.83
CA THR A 47 4.39 1.37 -11.97
C THR A 47 4.35 0.98 -13.44
N ILE A 48 5.26 0.10 -13.86
CA ILE A 48 5.37 -0.46 -15.21
C ILE A 48 4.48 -1.70 -15.33
N GLY A 49 4.63 -2.66 -14.40
CA GLY A 49 3.96 -3.98 -14.43
C GLY A 49 2.86 -4.17 -13.39
N GLY A 50 2.65 -3.19 -12.51
CA GLY A 50 1.83 -3.34 -11.31
C GLY A 50 2.66 -3.82 -10.12
N TYR A 51 2.09 -3.67 -8.92
CA TYR A 51 2.74 -4.10 -7.68
C TYR A 51 1.73 -4.59 -6.64
N ALA A 52 2.23 -5.34 -5.67
CA ALA A 52 1.53 -5.62 -4.42
C ALA A 52 2.42 -5.24 -3.24
N THR A 53 1.82 -4.66 -2.21
CA THR A 53 2.53 -4.26 -0.99
C THR A 53 1.76 -4.69 0.25
N ILE A 54 2.49 -4.98 1.33
CA ILE A 54 1.93 -4.93 2.68
C ILE A 54 1.97 -3.47 3.10
N ALA A 55 0.82 -2.91 3.45
CA ALA A 55 0.71 -1.57 4.04
C ALA A 55 0.34 -1.70 5.51
N GLY A 56 0.85 -0.79 6.35
CA GLY A 56 0.46 -0.70 7.76
C GLY A 56 -1.05 -0.46 7.92
N TYR A 57 -1.62 -0.92 9.04
CA TYR A 57 -3.03 -0.71 9.38
C TYR A 57 -3.29 0.79 9.67
N GLY A 58 -3.75 1.48 8.63
CA GLY A 58 -4.13 2.88 8.60
C GLY A 58 -4.60 3.13 7.17
N MET A 59 -5.92 2.98 6.96
CA MET A 59 -6.65 3.02 5.68
C MET A 59 -5.75 3.24 4.45
N SER A 60 -5.32 2.15 3.80
CA SER A 60 -4.73 2.23 2.47
C SER A 60 -5.65 3.08 1.60
N CYS A 61 -5.10 4.22 1.18
CA CYS A 61 -5.83 5.42 0.82
C CYS A 61 -7.09 5.16 -0.03
N GLU A 62 -8.11 6.00 0.13
CA GLU A 62 -9.24 6.15 -0.81
C GLU A 62 -8.80 6.60 -2.23
N CYS A 63 -7.50 6.70 -2.49
CA CYS A 63 -6.91 7.12 -3.75
C CYS A 63 -7.03 6.07 -4.89
N SER A 64 -7.70 4.93 -4.67
CA SER A 64 -7.89 3.88 -5.67
C SER A 64 -9.32 3.89 -6.23
N ALA A 65 -9.60 4.81 -7.16
CA ALA A 65 -10.83 4.88 -8.00
C ALA A 65 -12.18 4.98 -7.23
N PRO A 66 -13.29 5.41 -7.87
CA PRO A 66 -14.61 5.32 -7.23
C PRO A 66 -14.91 3.86 -6.87
N ARG A 67 -15.09 3.59 -5.58
CA ARG A 67 -15.47 2.27 -5.08
C ARG A 67 -16.94 2.02 -5.39
N GLU A 68 -17.23 1.11 -6.32
CA GLU A 68 -18.45 0.29 -6.21
C GLU A 68 -18.26 -0.62 -4.99
N THR A 69 -18.82 -0.19 -3.86
CA THR A 69 -18.74 -0.91 -2.58
C THR A 69 -19.58 -2.18 -2.62
N ASN A 70 -19.02 -3.27 -3.15
CA ASN A 70 -19.58 -4.63 -3.01
C ASN A 70 -18.56 -5.61 -2.40
N VAL A 71 -17.67 -5.13 -1.53
CA VAL A 71 -16.86 -6.02 -0.68
C VAL A 71 -17.43 -6.00 0.72
N SER A 72 -18.32 -6.94 0.99
CA SER A 72 -18.65 -7.36 2.35
C SER A 72 -17.36 -7.81 3.03
N THR A 73 -16.86 -7.01 3.99
CA THR A 73 -15.83 -7.43 4.93
C THR A 73 -16.40 -8.45 5.90
N SER A 74 -16.74 -9.63 5.39
CA SER A 74 -16.90 -10.82 6.22
C SER A 74 -15.50 -11.34 6.56
N LEU A 75 -14.85 -10.67 7.50
CA LEU A 75 -13.71 -11.22 8.23
C LEU A 75 -14.23 -12.40 9.05
N LYS A 76 -14.27 -13.60 8.46
CA LYS A 76 -14.22 -14.82 9.26
C LYS A 76 -12.84 -14.82 9.92
N ARG A 77 -12.81 -14.48 11.23
CA ARG A 77 -11.63 -14.70 12.07
C ARG A 77 -11.17 -16.14 11.89
N ALA A 78 -10.02 -16.35 11.27
CA ALA A 78 -9.30 -17.60 11.45
C ALA A 78 -8.81 -17.61 12.91
N PRO A 79 -9.13 -18.63 13.73
CA PRO A 79 -8.53 -18.76 15.03
C PRO A 79 -7.02 -18.95 14.84
N PHE A 80 -6.25 -18.05 15.45
CA PHE A 80 -4.80 -18.07 15.42
C PHE A 80 -4.32 -19.10 16.46
N ASP A 81 -4.49 -20.37 16.17
CA ASP A 81 -3.94 -21.45 16.98
C ASP A 81 -3.03 -22.35 16.15
N ARG A 82 -1.80 -22.48 16.65
CA ARG A 82 -0.68 -23.35 16.24
C ARG A 82 0.11 -22.98 14.98
N ILE A 83 1.18 -22.21 15.21
CA ILE A 83 2.50 -22.61 14.73
C ILE A 83 3.47 -22.48 15.92
N ASN A 84 3.91 -23.64 16.45
CA ASN A 84 5.05 -23.93 17.33
C ASN A 84 4.65 -24.89 18.48
N GLY A 85 4.94 -26.19 18.30
CA GLY A 85 4.79 -27.25 19.30
C GLY A 85 4.16 -28.51 18.74
#